data_AF-A0A383E883-F1
#
_entry.id   AF-A0A383E883-F1
#
_cell.length_a   1.000
_cell.length_b   1.000
_cell.length_c   1.000
_cell.angle_alpha   90.00
_cell.angle_beta   90.00
_cell.angle_gamma   90.00
#
_symmetry.space_group_name_H-M   'P 1'
#
loop_
_entity.id
_entity.type
_entity.pdbx_description
1 polymer ?
#
loop_
_entity_poly.entity_id
_entity_poly.type
_entity_poly.pdbx_seq_one_letter_code
_entity_poly.pdbx_strand_id
1 'polypeptide(L)'
;MLLSFYDLGKQPKIISEIYNKINSNIVEIDFVDYSLESREVELDTYDAIGIYASMHTATVLASEYLSNKVLPDKIFTFGLYGHVLSDGDSRIQYIESIDSDQLDTYLDLVTNDDFSFKETVPDRSIFPHISEYARLIKGDNTLITGSAETTYGCKHLCTHCPIPIQFNGRFRL
;
A
#
# COMPACT_ATOMS: atom_id res chain seq x y z
N MET A 1 -6.78 -9.02 -3.93
CA MET A 1 -7.27 -7.64 -3.70
C MET A 1 -6.27 -6.83 -2.90
N LEU A 2 -6.16 -5.53 -3.18
CA LEU A 2 -5.33 -4.57 -2.45
C LEU A 2 -6.22 -3.57 -1.69
N LEU A 3 -5.88 -3.29 -0.43
CA LEU A 3 -6.66 -2.43 0.46
C LEU A 3 -5.79 -1.27 0.96
N SER A 4 -6.32 -0.05 0.86
CA SER A 4 -5.77 1.15 1.49
C SER A 4 -6.77 1.67 2.51
N PHE A 5 -6.29 2.06 3.69
CA PHE A 5 -7.14 2.66 4.73
C PHE A 5 -6.91 4.16 4.87
N TYR A 6 -5.70 4.64 4.55
CA TYR A 6 -5.36 6.05 4.57
C TYR A 6 -3.97 6.30 3.96
N ASP A 7 -3.85 7.29 3.09
CA ASP A 7 -2.55 7.81 2.62
C ASP A 7 -2.60 9.32 2.34
N LEU A 8 -2.89 10.12 3.37
CA LEU A 8 -2.83 11.59 3.32
C LEU A 8 -3.63 12.24 2.16
N GLY A 9 -4.65 11.56 1.66
CA GLY A 9 -5.49 12.03 0.57
C GLY A 9 -4.79 12.07 -0.80
N LYS A 10 -3.75 11.26 -1.03
CA LYS A 10 -3.15 11.04 -2.35
C LYS A 10 -3.33 9.59 -2.81
N GLN A 11 -3.21 9.35 -4.12
CA GLN A 11 -3.12 8.01 -4.67
C GLN A 11 -1.85 7.31 -4.17
N PRO A 12 -1.94 6.13 -3.54
CA PRO A 12 -0.82 5.46 -2.90
C PRO A 12 0.13 4.85 -3.93
N LYS A 13 1.30 5.48 -4.15
CA LYS A 13 2.30 5.07 -5.15
C LYS A 13 2.71 3.60 -5.03
N ILE A 14 2.92 3.12 -3.80
CA ILE A 14 3.36 1.75 -3.55
C ILE A 14 2.35 0.69 -4.02
N ILE A 15 1.06 1.03 -4.06
CA ILE A 15 0.02 0.12 -4.57
C ILE A 15 0.12 0.01 -6.10
N SER A 16 0.39 1.10 -6.81
CA SER A 16 0.65 1.03 -8.26
C SER A 16 1.93 0.26 -8.59
N GLU A 17 2.91 0.29 -7.69
CA GLU A 17 4.14 -0.49 -7.83
C GLU A 17 3.89 -1.99 -7.64
N ILE A 18 3.12 -2.38 -6.61
CA ILE A 18 2.67 -3.77 -6.44
C ILE A 18 1.83 -4.21 -7.63
N TYR A 19 0.89 -3.38 -8.07
CA TYR A 19 0.05 -3.65 -9.22
C TYR A 19 0.92 -3.94 -10.45
N ASN A 20 1.87 -3.08 -10.79
CA ASN A 20 2.80 -3.31 -11.89
C ASN A 20 3.62 -4.60 -11.76
N LYS A 21 4.00 -4.97 -10.54
CA LYS A 21 4.77 -6.19 -10.30
C LYS A 21 3.92 -7.43 -10.57
N ILE A 22 2.72 -7.52 -9.98
CA ILE A 22 1.90 -8.74 -10.00
C ILE A 22 0.89 -8.80 -11.16
N ASN A 23 0.66 -7.69 -11.86
CA ASN A 23 -0.29 -7.64 -12.97
C ASN A 23 0.18 -8.53 -14.13
N SER A 24 -0.65 -9.52 -14.46
CA SER A 24 -0.40 -10.48 -15.53
C SER A 24 -1.73 -11.01 -16.04
N ASN A 25 -1.72 -11.70 -17.18
CA ASN A 25 -2.95 -12.25 -17.79
C ASN A 25 -3.69 -13.29 -16.92
N ILE A 26 -3.07 -13.75 -15.83
CA ILE A 26 -3.62 -14.79 -14.94
C ILE A 26 -3.98 -14.25 -13.55
N VAL A 27 -3.75 -12.95 -13.28
CA VAL A 27 -4.02 -12.33 -11.98
C VAL A 27 -5.06 -11.22 -12.18
N GLU A 28 -6.18 -11.33 -11.46
CA GLU A 28 -7.17 -10.25 -11.35
C GLU A 28 -6.94 -9.47 -10.05
N ILE A 29 -6.87 -8.14 -10.15
CA ILE A 29 -6.52 -7.27 -9.03
C ILE A 29 -7.59 -6.22 -8.83
N ASP A 30 -8.35 -6.40 -7.75
CA ASP A 30 -9.22 -5.35 -7.22
C ASP A 30 -8.49 -4.46 -6.23
N PHE A 31 -8.91 -3.20 -6.15
CA PHE A 31 -8.44 -2.22 -5.19
C PHE A 31 -9.61 -1.50 -4.52
N VAL A 32 -9.49 -1.26 -3.21
CA VAL A 32 -10.40 -0.41 -2.45
C VAL A 32 -9.60 0.57 -1.60
N ASP A 33 -9.98 1.85 -1.70
CA ASP A 33 -9.46 2.92 -0.86
C ASP A 33 -10.51 3.34 0.16
N TYR A 34 -10.43 2.79 1.38
CA TYR A 34 -11.34 3.10 2.47
C TYR A 34 -11.25 4.54 2.98
N SER A 35 -10.25 5.32 2.51
CA SER A 35 -10.20 6.75 2.76
C SER A 35 -11.13 7.58 1.88
N LEU A 36 -11.61 7.01 0.77
CA LEU A 36 -12.51 7.66 -0.19
C LEU A 36 -13.93 7.10 -0.13
N GLU A 37 -14.07 5.80 0.07
CA GLU A 37 -15.37 5.12 0.07
C GLU A 37 -15.50 4.12 1.21
N SER A 38 -16.74 3.85 1.63
CA SER A 38 -17.05 2.73 2.51
C SER A 38 -17.77 1.67 1.69
N ARG A 39 -17.02 0.63 1.29
CA ARG A 39 -17.53 -0.48 0.50
C ARG A 39 -17.48 -1.76 1.32
N GLU A 40 -18.62 -2.43 1.48
CA GLU A 40 -18.62 -3.78 2.05
C GLU A 40 -18.05 -4.76 1.03
N VAL A 41 -17.03 -5.50 1.43
CA VAL A 41 -16.38 -6.53 0.62
C VAL A 41 -16.29 -7.83 1.42
N GLU A 42 -16.72 -8.91 0.79
CA GLU A 42 -16.51 -10.29 1.26
C GLU A 42 -15.06 -10.67 0.94
N LEU A 43 -14.17 -10.65 1.95
CA LEU A 43 -12.73 -10.79 1.72
C LEU A 43 -12.30 -12.23 1.42
N ASP A 44 -13.08 -13.20 1.86
CA ASP A 44 -12.84 -14.64 1.72
C ASP A 44 -13.08 -15.15 0.29
N THR A 45 -13.66 -14.34 -0.60
CA THR A 45 -13.79 -14.67 -2.02
C THR A 45 -12.51 -14.45 -2.82
N TYR A 46 -11.48 -13.86 -2.21
CA TYR A 46 -10.20 -13.58 -2.87
C TYR A 46 -9.14 -14.60 -2.48
N ASP A 47 -8.26 -14.98 -3.40
CA ASP A 47 -7.13 -15.88 -3.09
C ASP A 47 -6.11 -15.25 -2.14
N ALA A 48 -5.96 -13.92 -2.22
CA ALA A 48 -5.09 -13.15 -1.35
C ALA A 48 -5.57 -11.70 -1.15
N ILE A 49 -5.31 -11.15 0.04
CA ILE A 49 -5.48 -9.72 0.33
C ILE A 49 -4.15 -9.06 0.73
N GLY A 50 -3.89 -7.89 0.19
CA GLY A 50 -2.74 -7.05 0.49
C GLY A 50 -3.15 -5.76 1.17
N ILE A 51 -2.52 -5.41 2.29
CA ILE A 51 -2.93 -4.29 3.15
C ILE A 51 -1.83 -3.24 3.22
N TYR A 52 -2.14 -2.04 2.72
CA TYR A 52 -1.23 -0.91 2.78
C TYR A 52 -1.29 -0.20 4.14
N ALA A 53 -0.24 -0.37 4.93
CA ALA A 53 -0.02 0.28 6.21
C ALA A 53 0.99 1.42 6.08
N SER A 54 0.53 2.54 5.51
CA SER A 54 1.33 3.75 5.27
C SER A 54 1.85 4.41 6.56
N MET A 55 1.02 4.38 7.61
CA MET A 55 1.24 4.99 8.91
C MET A 55 0.46 4.28 10.02
N HIS A 56 0.75 4.60 11.28
CA HIS A 56 0.03 4.04 12.43
C HIS A 56 -1.50 4.15 12.32
N THR A 57 -2.02 5.30 11.86
CA THR A 57 -3.47 5.47 11.66
C THR A 57 -4.05 4.46 10.65
N ALA A 58 -3.37 4.24 9.53
CA ALA A 58 -3.80 3.26 8.53
C ALA A 58 -3.79 1.83 9.10
N THR A 59 -2.76 1.48 9.89
CA THR A 59 -2.65 0.20 10.58
C THR A 59 -3.80 -0.02 11.57
N VAL A 60 -4.14 0.98 12.38
CA VAL A 60 -5.26 0.89 13.35
C VAL A 60 -6.59 0.68 12.64
N LEU A 61 -6.88 1.48 11.61
CA LEU A 61 -8.10 1.35 10.82
C LEU A 61 -8.20 -0.01 10.11
N ALA A 62 -7.08 -0.49 9.57
CA ALA A 62 -7.01 -1.82 8.96
C ALA A 62 -7.30 -2.92 9.99
N SER A 63 -6.67 -2.88 11.17
CA SER A 63 -6.89 -3.87 12.22
C SER A 63 -8.35 -3.91 12.69
N GLU A 64 -8.97 -2.74 12.87
CA GLU A 64 -10.38 -2.62 13.22
C GLU A 64 -11.28 -3.22 12.14
N TYR A 65 -11.03 -2.88 10.87
CA TYR A 65 -11.78 -3.42 9.74
C TYR A 65 -11.70 -4.94 9.63
N LEU A 66 -10.51 -5.53 9.82
CA LEU A 66 -10.30 -6.98 9.71
C LEU A 66 -10.89 -7.77 10.88
N SER A 67 -11.04 -7.14 12.06
CA SER A 67 -11.40 -7.82 13.32
C SER A 67 -12.70 -8.63 13.27
N ASN A 68 -13.63 -8.25 12.39
CA ASN A 68 -14.94 -8.89 12.25
C ASN A 68 -15.16 -9.54 10.88
N LYS A 69 -14.08 -9.75 10.11
CA LYS A 69 -14.17 -10.29 8.74
C LYS A 69 -13.70 -11.74 8.70
N VAL A 70 -14.31 -12.53 7.81
CA VAL A 70 -13.75 -13.80 7.37
C VAL A 70 -12.65 -13.47 6.36
N LEU A 71 -11.46 -14.02 6.58
CA LEU A 71 -10.26 -13.69 5.81
C LEU A 71 -9.83 -14.88 4.97
N PRO A 72 -9.20 -14.65 3.81
CA PRO A 72 -8.65 -15.72 3.00
C PRO A 72 -7.37 -16.30 3.59
N ASP A 73 -6.86 -17.37 2.99
CA ASP A 73 -5.66 -18.07 3.46
C ASP A 73 -4.39 -17.22 3.36
N LYS A 74 -4.29 -16.33 2.37
CA LYS A 74 -3.13 -15.46 2.15
C LYS A 74 -3.45 -14.00 2.45
N ILE A 75 -2.77 -13.45 3.45
CA ILE A 75 -2.92 -12.06 3.90
C ILE A 75 -1.52 -11.49 4.05
N PHE A 76 -1.24 -10.41 3.33
CA PHE A 76 0.02 -9.70 3.45
C PHE A 76 -0.17 -8.23 3.73
N THR A 77 0.84 -7.62 4.33
CA THR A 77 0.88 -6.19 4.60
C THR A 77 2.20 -5.59 4.16
N PHE A 78 2.18 -4.32 3.77
CA PHE A 78 3.33 -3.60 3.25
C PHE A 78 3.24 -2.12 3.61
N GLY A 79 4.36 -1.42 3.47
CA GLY A 79 4.52 -0.03 3.92
C GLY A 79 5.26 0.05 5.25
N LEU A 80 5.50 1.28 5.68
CA LEU A 80 6.33 1.59 6.85
C LEU A 80 5.83 0.94 8.14
N TYR A 81 4.51 0.83 8.31
CA TYR A 81 3.89 0.27 9.51
C TYR A 81 3.25 -1.10 9.24
N GLY A 82 3.61 -1.76 8.14
CA GLY A 82 3.11 -3.11 7.84
C GLY A 82 3.49 -4.11 8.93
N HIS A 83 4.72 -4.03 9.44
CA HIS A 83 5.18 -4.90 10.52
C HIS A 83 4.27 -4.85 11.77
N VAL A 84 3.66 -3.70 12.06
CA VAL A 84 2.76 -3.57 13.22
C VAL A 84 1.50 -4.44 13.06
N LEU A 85 0.98 -4.59 11.83
CA LEU A 85 -0.14 -5.50 11.57
C LEU A 85 0.29 -6.97 11.72
N SER A 86 1.45 -7.36 11.18
CA SER A 86 1.95 -8.73 11.31
C SER A 86 2.33 -9.11 12.75
N ASP A 87 2.82 -8.15 13.52
CA ASP A 87 3.13 -8.36 14.95
C ASP A 87 1.85 -8.54 15.79
N GLY A 88 0.75 -7.91 15.37
CA GLY A 88 -0.56 -8.03 16.01
C GLY A 88 -1.35 -9.28 15.60
N ASP A 89 -1.11 -9.81 14.40
CA ASP A 89 -1.75 -11.02 13.88
C ASP A 89 -0.77 -11.83 13.03
N SER A 90 -0.32 -12.97 13.57
CA SER A 90 0.68 -13.84 12.94
C SER A 90 0.22 -14.49 11.63
N ARG A 91 -1.07 -14.39 11.27
CA ARG A 91 -1.58 -14.82 9.96
C ARG A 91 -1.22 -13.84 8.84
N ILE A 92 -0.89 -12.60 9.20
CA ILE A 92 -0.55 -11.54 8.26
C ILE A 92 0.96 -11.54 8.01
N GLN A 93 1.37 -11.79 6.78
CA GLN A 93 2.77 -11.75 6.38
C GLN A 93 3.21 -10.31 6.06
N TYR A 94 4.24 -9.81 6.74
CA TYR A 94 4.86 -8.54 6.34
C TYR A 94 5.79 -8.72 5.14
N ILE A 95 5.56 -7.90 4.11
CA ILE A 95 6.41 -7.77 2.93
C ILE A 95 7.25 -6.50 3.10
N GLU A 96 8.53 -6.69 3.38
CA GLU A 96 9.46 -5.59 3.68
C GLU A 96 9.87 -4.84 2.41
N SER A 97 10.08 -5.58 1.31
CA SER A 97 10.62 -5.04 0.06
C SER A 97 9.90 -5.67 -1.14
N ILE A 98 9.12 -4.86 -1.87
CA ILE A 98 8.33 -5.33 -3.03
C ILE A 98 9.22 -5.68 -4.23
N ASP A 99 10.40 -5.08 -4.33
CA ASP A 99 11.43 -5.42 -5.32
C ASP A 99 12.15 -6.75 -5.05
N SER A 100 11.92 -7.38 -3.88
CA SER A 100 12.43 -8.73 -3.58
C SER A 100 11.46 -9.83 -4.01
N ASP A 101 11.93 -11.07 -4.06
CA ASP A 101 11.15 -12.29 -4.34
C ASP A 101 10.20 -12.69 -3.19
N GLN A 102 10.16 -11.92 -2.10
CA GLN A 102 9.34 -12.22 -0.93
C GLN A 102 7.84 -12.25 -1.28
N LEU A 103 7.37 -11.29 -2.08
CA LEU A 103 5.96 -11.21 -2.49
C LEU A 103 5.60 -12.37 -3.43
N ASP A 104 6.46 -12.65 -4.39
CA ASP A 104 6.35 -13.73 -5.37
C ASP A 104 6.21 -15.09 -4.68
N THR A 105 7.13 -15.36 -3.76
CA THR A 105 7.19 -16.60 -2.99
C THR A 105 5.97 -16.74 -2.10
N TYR A 106 5.52 -15.66 -1.45
CA TYR A 106 4.35 -15.72 -0.59
C TYR A 106 3.06 -15.97 -1.39
N LEU A 107 2.91 -15.32 -2.54
CA LEU A 107 1.72 -15.46 -3.37
C LEU A 107 1.75 -16.71 -4.27
N ASP A 108 2.87 -17.42 -4.37
CA ASP A 108 3.11 -18.49 -5.36
C ASP A 108 2.88 -18.01 -6.81
N LEU A 109 3.34 -16.79 -7.11
CA LEU A 109 3.16 -16.14 -8.41
C LEU A 109 4.49 -15.95 -9.12
N VAL A 110 4.49 -16.16 -10.44
CA VAL A 110 5.53 -15.63 -11.32
C VAL A 110 5.16 -14.19 -11.64
N THR A 111 5.86 -13.23 -11.03
CA THR A 111 5.60 -11.81 -11.25
C THR A 111 6.49 -11.26 -12.36
N ASN A 112 6.35 -9.97 -12.64
CA ASN A 112 7.17 -9.28 -13.63
C ASN A 112 8.62 -9.12 -13.13
N ASP A 113 9.52 -9.98 -13.61
CA ASP A 113 10.96 -9.95 -13.30
C ASP A 113 11.64 -8.63 -13.74
N ASP A 114 11.06 -7.89 -14.69
CA ASP A 114 11.58 -6.59 -15.14
C ASP A 114 11.13 -5.43 -14.23
N PHE A 115 10.33 -5.69 -13.19
CA PHE A 115 9.88 -4.66 -12.26
C PHE A 115 11.06 -4.07 -11.48
N SER A 116 11.14 -2.74 -11.45
CA SER A 116 11.99 -2.01 -10.53
C SER A 116 11.37 -0.67 -10.15
N PHE A 117 11.63 -0.21 -8.92
CA PHE A 117 11.18 1.11 -8.47
C PHE A 117 11.70 2.27 -9.34
N LYS A 118 12.83 2.07 -10.03
CA LYS A 118 13.54 3.13 -10.75
C LYS A 118 13.09 3.26 -12.20
N GLU A 119 12.89 2.14 -12.89
CA GLU A 119 12.67 2.12 -14.34
C GLU A 119 11.20 1.86 -14.71
N THR A 120 10.41 1.27 -13.80
CA THR A 120 9.01 0.96 -14.07
C THR A 120 8.12 2.17 -13.75
N VAL A 121 7.41 2.69 -14.76
CA VAL A 121 6.43 3.76 -14.57
C VAL A 121 5.20 3.20 -13.83
N PRO A 122 4.82 3.73 -12.66
CA PRO A 122 3.66 3.24 -11.89
C PRO A 122 2.35 3.34 -12.69
N ASP A 123 1.67 2.22 -12.91
CA ASP A 123 0.34 2.21 -13.52
C ASP A 123 -0.71 2.60 -12.47
N ARG A 124 -1.44 3.67 -12.76
CA ARG A 124 -2.45 4.28 -11.88
C ARG A 124 -3.88 3.92 -12.28
N SER A 125 -4.06 3.06 -13.29
CA SER A 125 -5.38 2.65 -13.80
C SER A 125 -6.25 1.94 -12.76
N ILE A 126 -5.64 1.32 -11.76
CA ILE A 126 -6.33 0.65 -10.66
C ILE A 126 -6.97 1.61 -9.64
N PHE A 127 -6.57 2.90 -9.63
CA PHE A 127 -7.05 3.86 -8.65
C PHE A 127 -8.35 4.56 -9.08
N PRO A 128 -9.18 5.02 -8.12
CA PRO A 128 -10.19 6.04 -8.36
C PRO A 128 -9.59 7.27 -9.04
N HIS A 129 -10.45 8.04 -9.71
CA HIS A 129 -9.99 9.19 -10.48
C HIS A 129 -9.30 10.20 -9.56
N ILE A 130 -8.19 10.81 -10.01
CA ILE A 130 -7.37 11.71 -9.17
C ILE A 130 -8.17 12.89 -8.58
N SER A 131 -9.30 13.24 -9.18
CA SER A 131 -10.18 14.28 -8.65
C SER A 131 -10.90 13.88 -7.36
N GLU A 132 -10.99 12.61 -7.01
CA GLU A 132 -11.62 12.14 -5.77
C GLU A 132 -10.70 12.31 -4.56
N TYR A 133 -9.41 12.49 -4.81
CA TYR A 133 -8.37 12.74 -3.82
C TYR A 133 -8.29 14.22 -3.40
N ALA A 134 -7.36 14.54 -2.49
CA ALA A 134 -7.19 15.85 -1.90
C ALA A 134 -7.06 16.96 -2.95
N ARG A 135 -7.64 18.13 -2.62
CA ARG A 135 -7.70 19.29 -3.50
C ARG A 135 -7.13 20.53 -2.83
N LEU A 136 -6.58 21.42 -3.65
CA LEU A 136 -6.11 22.72 -3.19
C LEU A 136 -7.27 23.71 -3.27
N ILE A 137 -7.66 24.25 -2.11
CA ILE A 137 -8.62 25.34 -2.01
C ILE A 137 -7.86 26.66 -2.21
N LYS A 138 -8.22 27.41 -3.25
CA LYS A 138 -7.61 28.71 -3.61
C LYS A 138 -8.72 29.75 -3.78
N GLY A 139 -9.12 30.36 -2.67
CA GLY A 139 -10.31 31.23 -2.63
C GLY A 139 -11.55 30.40 -2.96
N ASP A 140 -12.35 30.87 -3.92
CA ASP A 140 -13.54 30.14 -4.40
C ASP A 140 -13.21 28.99 -5.36
N ASN A 141 -11.94 28.85 -5.77
CA ASN A 141 -11.53 27.79 -6.69
C ASN A 141 -11.05 26.55 -5.94
N THR A 142 -11.35 25.38 -6.53
CA THR A 142 -10.83 24.09 -6.08
C THR A 142 -10.01 23.46 -7.21
N LEU A 143 -8.72 23.24 -6.97
CA LEU A 143 -7.79 22.71 -7.98
C LEU A 143 -7.42 21.26 -7.67
N ILE A 144 -7.33 20.43 -8.71
CA ILE A 144 -6.79 19.07 -8.61
C ILE A 144 -5.32 19.15 -8.20
N THR A 145 -4.92 18.28 -7.28
CA THR A 145 -3.53 18.18 -6.84
C THR A 145 -2.96 16.81 -7.14
N GLY A 146 -1.64 16.71 -7.14
CA GLY A 146 -0.90 15.47 -7.30
C GLY A 146 0.30 15.45 -6.36
N SER A 147 0.75 14.25 -6.03
CA SER A 147 1.95 14.02 -5.23
C SER A 147 3.05 13.42 -6.10
N ALA A 148 4.28 13.90 -5.91
CA ALA A 148 5.48 13.30 -6.49
C ALA A 148 6.40 12.87 -5.36
N GLU A 149 6.74 11.58 -5.34
CA GLU A 149 7.69 11.01 -4.39
C GLU A 149 9.03 10.80 -5.10
N THR A 150 10.05 11.52 -4.64
CA THR A 150 11.40 11.50 -5.23
C THR A 150 12.38 10.65 -4.43
N THR A 151 12.12 10.46 -3.14
CA THR A 151 12.92 9.63 -2.24
C THR A 151 12.00 8.96 -1.24
N TYR A 152 12.37 7.76 -0.78
CA TYR A 152 11.70 7.09 0.33
C TYR A 152 12.68 6.82 1.48
N GLY A 153 12.27 7.10 2.71
CA GLY A 153 13.10 7.05 3.91
C GLY A 153 13.63 8.43 4.36
N CYS A 154 14.57 8.45 5.30
CA CYS A 154 15.11 9.69 5.86
C CYS A 154 16.55 9.51 6.36
N LYS A 155 17.44 10.46 6.02
CA LYS A 155 18.83 10.47 6.47
C LYS A 155 19.01 10.89 7.94
N HIS A 156 18.00 11.55 8.51
CA HIS A 156 18.08 12.07 9.87
C HIS A 156 17.90 10.96 10.91
N LEU A 157 18.48 11.15 12.09
CA LEU A 157 18.37 10.23 13.24
C LEU A 157 17.50 10.86 14.34
N CYS A 158 16.36 11.41 13.95
CA CYS A 158 15.40 12.03 14.88
C CYS A 158 14.85 10.97 15.85
N THR A 159 14.88 11.24 17.16
CA THR A 159 14.41 10.30 18.18
C THR A 159 12.89 10.26 18.35
N HIS A 160 12.17 11.25 17.82
CA HIS A 160 10.71 11.34 17.89
C HIS A 160 10.01 10.79 16.64
N CYS A 161 10.74 10.68 15.52
CA CYS A 161 10.19 10.24 14.26
C CYS A 161 10.38 8.71 14.17
N PRO A 162 9.37 7.95 13.74
CA PRO A 162 9.51 6.51 13.56
C PRO A 162 10.25 6.14 12.27
N ILE A 163 10.34 7.06 11.30
CA ILE A 163 11.01 6.84 10.00
C ILE A 163 12.47 6.39 10.18
N PRO A 164 13.32 7.08 10.98
CA PRO A 164 14.72 6.70 11.13
C PRO A 164 14.94 5.31 11.72
N ILE A 165 14.02 4.79 12.54
CA ILE A 165 14.11 3.43 13.10
C ILE A 165 13.98 2.40 11.98
N GLN A 166 13.07 2.63 11.02
CA GLN A 166 12.89 1.73 9.89
C GLN A 166 14.03 1.82 8.87
N PHE A 167 14.48 3.03 8.52
CA PHE A 167 15.48 3.21 7.46
C PHE A 167 16.93 3.33 7.95
N ASN A 168 17.15 3.33 9.27
CA ASN A 168 18.46 3.47 9.89
C ASN A 168 19.30 4.63 9.31
N GLY A 169 18.68 5.81 9.18
CA GLY A 169 19.33 6.99 8.61
C GLY A 169 19.63 6.90 7.11
N ARG A 170 18.90 6.07 6.36
CA ARG A 170 19.03 5.94 4.90
C ARG A 170 17.78 6.45 4.19
N PHE A 171 17.95 6.82 2.93
CA PHE A 171 16.86 6.98 1.99
C PHE A 171 17.22 6.27 0.69
N ARG A 172 16.21 5.87 -0.05
CA ARG A 172 16.31 5.31 -1.39
C ARG A 172 15.78 6.35 -2.39
N LEU A 173 16.36 6.33 -3.59
CA LEU A 173 15.88 7.07 -4.76
C LEU A 173 14.95 6.14 -5.54
#